data_AF-A0A3N5M971-F1
#
_entry.id   AF-A0A3N5M971-F1
#
_cell.length_a   1.000
_cell.length_b   1.000
_cell.length_c   1.000
_cell.angle_alpha   90.00
_cell.angle_beta   90.00
_cell.angle_gamma   90.00
#
_symmetry.space_group_name_H-M   'P 1'
#
loop_
_entity.id
_entity.type
_entity.pdbx_description
1 polymer ?
#
loop_
_entity_poly.entity_id
_entity_poly.type
_entity_poly.pdbx_seq_one_letter_code
_entity_poly.pdbx_strand_id
1 'polypeptide(L)'
;MAHRHYLVENIQEVLAARVERESSWAEVEAGCAEGGTPALRTMQRWDASFAEQALRWLGMMQKTLAAQDPGSSWLEPHGEAVKAHNPAQALLQALLHLLAWAKTQWAELAGYGWNDRLRFLWLWGDSRGLGRLV
;
A
#
# COMPACT_ATOMS: atom_id res chain seq x y z
N MET A 1 -4.51 19.28 12.93
CA MET A 1 -4.18 18.41 11.78
C MET A 1 -4.58 16.93 11.99
N ALA A 2 -5.55 16.61 12.87
CA ALA A 2 -5.96 15.23 13.13
C ALA A 2 -6.69 14.56 11.95
N HIS A 3 -7.53 15.30 11.22
CA HIS A 3 -8.39 14.73 10.15
C HIS A 3 -7.65 14.06 8.99
N ARG A 4 -6.40 14.45 8.71
CA ARG A 4 -5.62 13.83 7.62
C ARG A 4 -5.03 12.48 8.02
N HIS A 5 -4.63 12.32 9.28
CA HIS A 5 -4.14 11.04 9.81
C HIS A 5 -5.26 9.99 9.83
N TYR A 6 -6.44 10.36 10.33
CA TYR A 6 -7.64 9.51 10.28
C TYR A 6 -7.99 9.07 8.85
N LEU A 7 -7.80 9.95 7.85
CA LEU A 7 -8.08 9.61 6.46
C LEU A 7 -7.10 8.57 5.89
N VAL A 8 -5.81 8.68 6.22
CA VAL A 8 -4.79 7.71 5.77
C VAL A 8 -5.03 6.35 6.41
N GLU A 9 -5.32 6.33 7.71
CA GLU A 9 -5.63 5.13 8.48
C GLU A 9 -6.85 4.41 7.89
N ASN A 10 -7.94 5.14 7.66
CA ASN A 10 -9.15 4.59 7.04
C ASN A 10 -8.89 4.04 5.62
N ILE A 11 -8.14 4.76 4.78
CA ILE A 11 -7.78 4.29 3.45
C ILE A 11 -6.95 3.01 3.55
N GLN A 12 -6.02 2.95 4.50
CA GLN A 12 -5.20 1.77 4.70
C GLN A 12 -6.00 0.56 5.16
N GLU A 13 -6.90 0.72 6.12
CA GLU A 13 -7.76 -0.37 6.58
C GLU A 13 -8.66 -0.90 5.47
N VAL A 14 -9.26 0.00 4.68
CA VAL A 14 -10.11 -0.35 3.54
C VAL A 14 -9.32 -1.11 2.48
N LEU A 15 -8.16 -0.61 2.06
CA LEU A 15 -7.35 -1.26 1.04
C LEU A 15 -6.78 -2.59 1.52
N ALA A 16 -6.32 -2.68 2.78
CA ALA A 16 -5.87 -3.95 3.34
C ALA A 16 -7.02 -4.97 3.40
N ALA A 17 -8.22 -4.56 3.80
CA ALA A 17 -9.38 -5.44 3.82
C ALA A 17 -9.78 -5.92 2.41
N ARG A 18 -9.85 -5.00 1.44
CA ARG A 18 -10.30 -5.29 0.08
C ARG A 18 -9.29 -6.05 -0.77
N VAL A 19 -8.01 -5.68 -0.66
CA VAL A 19 -6.96 -6.12 -1.59
C VAL A 19 -6.11 -7.24 -1.00
N GLU A 20 -5.81 -7.21 0.31
CA GLU A 20 -5.01 -8.28 0.94
C GLU A 20 -5.88 -9.42 1.48
N ARG A 21 -7.00 -9.08 2.12
CA ARG A 21 -7.92 -10.06 2.73
C ARG A 21 -9.11 -10.45 1.85
N GLU A 22 -9.27 -9.78 0.72
CA GLU A 22 -10.36 -10.02 -0.24
C GLU A 22 -11.77 -9.94 0.39
N SER A 23 -11.92 -9.21 1.51
CA SER A 23 -13.16 -9.12 2.28
C SER A 23 -14.27 -8.45 1.48
N SER A 24 -15.50 -8.92 1.60
CA SER A 24 -16.68 -8.29 0.99
C SER A 24 -16.90 -6.86 1.50
N TRP A 25 -17.60 -6.02 0.73
CA TRP A 25 -17.90 -4.64 1.16
C TRP A 25 -18.67 -4.59 2.48
N ALA A 26 -19.55 -5.55 2.74
CA ALA A 26 -20.28 -5.64 4.01
C ALA A 26 -19.35 -5.87 5.21
N GLU A 27 -18.31 -6.70 5.05
CA GLU A 27 -17.31 -6.93 6.10
C GLU A 27 -16.41 -5.70 6.31
N VAL A 28 -16.05 -5.00 5.22
CA VAL A 28 -15.26 -3.75 5.31
C VAL A 28 -16.06 -2.65 6.02
N GLU A 29 -17.32 -2.47 5.66
CA GLU A 29 -18.21 -1.50 6.33
C GLU A 29 -18.39 -1.80 7.81
N ALA A 30 -18.57 -3.07 8.18
CA ALA A 30 -18.68 -3.50 9.57
C ALA A 30 -17.39 -3.22 10.36
N GLY A 31 -16.22 -3.43 9.74
CA GLY A 31 -14.92 -3.16 10.37
C GLY A 31 -14.62 -1.67 10.57
N CYS A 32 -15.15 -0.79 9.70
CA CYS A 32 -14.96 0.66 9.79
C CYS A 32 -16.00 1.38 10.68
N ALA A 33 -16.91 0.65 11.33
CA ALA A 33 -18.04 1.22 12.07
C ALA A 33 -17.65 1.98 13.36
N GLU A 34 -16.44 1.76 13.90
CA GLU A 34 -16.05 2.28 15.23
C GLU A 34 -15.56 3.75 15.22
N GLY A 35 -15.36 4.39 14.05
CA GLY A 35 -14.60 5.66 13.97
C GLY A 35 -15.10 6.76 13.02
N GLY A 36 -16.39 6.77 12.65
CA GLY A 36 -16.91 7.73 11.66
C GLY A 36 -16.64 7.27 10.22
N THR A 37 -17.32 6.19 9.87
CA THR A 37 -17.11 5.37 8.67
C THR A 37 -17.20 6.22 7.40
N PRO A 38 -16.19 6.19 6.51
CA PRO A 38 -16.34 6.74 5.18
C PRO A 38 -17.51 6.05 4.48
N ALA A 39 -18.30 6.81 3.71
CA ALA A 39 -19.40 6.23 2.94
C ALA A 39 -18.88 5.12 2.00
N LEU A 40 -19.66 4.05 1.81
CA LEU A 40 -19.32 2.92 0.93
C LEU A 40 -18.80 3.36 -0.44
N ARG A 41 -19.49 4.34 -1.05
CA ARG A 41 -19.10 4.89 -2.35
C ARG A 41 -17.70 5.51 -2.34
N THR A 42 -17.29 6.12 -1.24
CA THR A 42 -15.95 6.67 -1.06
C THR A 42 -14.91 5.56 -0.97
N MET A 43 -15.18 4.52 -0.18
CA MET A 43 -14.31 3.36 -0.05
C MET A 43 -14.10 2.63 -1.38
N GLN A 44 -15.19 2.41 -2.13
CA GLN A 44 -15.16 1.84 -3.48
C GLN A 44 -14.33 2.67 -4.46
N ARG A 45 -14.39 4.00 -4.36
CA ARG A 45 -13.58 4.89 -5.20
C ARG A 45 -12.09 4.79 -4.87
N TRP A 46 -11.73 4.65 -3.60
CA TRP A 46 -10.33 4.45 -3.22
C TRP A 46 -9.80 3.12 -3.74
N ASP A 47 -10.56 2.04 -3.58
CA ASP A 47 -10.20 0.70 -4.11
C ASP A 47 -10.02 0.73 -5.64
N ALA A 48 -10.98 1.33 -6.36
CA ALA A 48 -10.91 1.46 -7.81
C ALA A 48 -9.70 2.31 -8.27
N SER A 49 -9.47 3.45 -7.62
CA SER A 49 -8.33 4.31 -7.96
C SER A 49 -7.00 3.63 -7.63
N PHE A 50 -6.91 2.94 -6.49
CA PHE A 50 -5.74 2.16 -6.13
C PHE A 50 -5.44 1.09 -7.18
N ALA A 51 -6.45 0.32 -7.60
CA ALA A 51 -6.30 -0.71 -8.63
C ALA A 51 -5.84 -0.12 -9.98
N GLU A 52 -6.38 1.03 -10.39
CA GLU A 52 -5.99 1.73 -11.62
C GLU A 52 -4.52 2.18 -11.58
N GLN A 53 -4.07 2.72 -10.43
CA GLN A 53 -2.71 3.22 -10.27
C GLN A 53 -1.69 2.09 -9.98
N ALA A 54 -2.16 0.93 -9.52
CA ALA A 54 -1.31 -0.12 -8.97
C ALA A 54 -0.16 -0.54 -9.89
N LEU A 55 -0.45 -0.76 -11.18
CA LEU A 55 0.57 -1.23 -12.12
C LEU A 55 1.71 -0.21 -12.32
N ARG A 56 1.38 1.09 -12.44
CA ARG A 56 2.39 2.16 -12.59
C ARG A 56 3.27 2.23 -11.35
N TRP A 57 2.65 2.21 -10.18
CA TRP A 57 3.35 2.30 -8.90
C TRP A 57 4.21 1.06 -8.64
N LEU A 58 3.69 -0.12 -8.94
CA LEU A 58 4.40 -1.40 -8.82
C LEU A 58 5.63 -1.41 -9.73
N GLY A 59 5.52 -0.97 -10.98
CA GLY A 59 6.66 -0.92 -11.91
C GLY A 59 7.79 -0.01 -11.40
N MET A 60 7.46 1.12 -10.77
CA MET A 60 8.47 1.99 -10.15
C MET A 60 9.11 1.35 -8.92
N MET A 61 8.31 0.64 -8.11
CA MET A 61 8.79 -0.04 -6.92
C MET A 61 9.72 -1.20 -7.28
N GLN A 62 9.36 -2.02 -8.26
CA GLN A 62 10.20 -3.10 -8.78
C GLN A 62 11.54 -2.57 -9.31
N LYS A 63 11.53 -1.49 -10.09
CA LYS A 63 12.77 -0.84 -10.55
C LYS A 63 13.64 -0.35 -9.39
N THR A 64 13.02 0.18 -8.35
CA THR A 64 13.73 0.68 -7.17
C THR A 64 14.33 -0.45 -6.37
N LEU A 65 13.56 -1.49 -6.07
CA LEU A 65 14.05 -2.67 -5.37
C LEU A 65 15.17 -3.34 -6.18
N ALA A 66 15.01 -3.51 -7.49
CA ALA A 66 16.03 -4.15 -8.32
C ALA A 66 17.37 -3.37 -8.34
N ALA A 67 17.33 -2.05 -8.20
CA ALA A 67 18.53 -1.22 -8.15
C ALA A 67 19.22 -1.23 -6.77
N GLN A 68 18.48 -1.54 -5.70
CA GLN A 68 18.93 -1.34 -4.33
C GLN A 68 19.16 -2.65 -3.58
N ASP A 69 18.30 -3.63 -3.81
CA ASP A 69 18.36 -4.98 -3.27
C ASP A 69 18.06 -5.99 -4.40
N PRO A 70 19.03 -6.26 -5.28
CA PRO A 70 18.86 -7.21 -6.38
C PRO A 70 18.60 -8.65 -5.89
N GLY A 71 18.96 -8.94 -4.62
CA GLY A 71 18.76 -10.23 -3.97
C GLY A 71 17.43 -10.35 -3.23
N SER A 72 16.54 -9.34 -3.34
CA SER A 72 15.23 -9.38 -2.71
C SER A 72 14.44 -10.60 -3.19
N SER A 73 13.97 -11.42 -2.24
CA SER A 73 13.10 -12.58 -2.51
C SER A 73 11.83 -12.21 -3.28
N TRP A 74 11.41 -10.94 -3.21
CA TRP A 74 10.28 -10.42 -3.96
C TRP A 74 10.51 -10.42 -5.47
N LEU A 75 11.76 -10.19 -5.92
CA LEU A 75 12.11 -10.07 -7.34
C LEU A 75 12.47 -11.41 -7.99
N GLU A 76 12.55 -12.49 -7.21
CA GLU A 76 12.89 -13.80 -7.73
C GLU A 76 11.83 -14.33 -8.71
N PRO A 77 12.22 -15.12 -9.73
CA PRO A 77 11.28 -15.71 -10.70
C PRO A 77 10.18 -16.60 -10.09
N HIS A 78 10.38 -17.09 -8.87
CA HIS A 78 9.40 -17.85 -8.08
C HIS A 78 9.05 -17.14 -6.76
N GLY A 79 9.41 -15.85 -6.68
CA GLY A 79 9.27 -15.01 -5.53
C GLY A 79 7.82 -14.63 -5.26
N GLU A 80 7.64 -13.87 -4.20
CA GLU A 80 6.32 -13.43 -3.73
C GLU A 80 5.53 -12.61 -4.78
N ALA A 81 6.22 -11.88 -5.67
CA ALA A 81 5.58 -11.11 -6.75
C ALA A 81 4.75 -11.97 -7.71
N VAL A 82 5.18 -13.21 -7.96
CA VAL A 82 4.51 -14.14 -8.89
C VAL A 82 3.27 -14.77 -8.25
N LYS A 83 3.18 -14.75 -6.92
CA LYS A 83 2.06 -15.32 -6.16
C LYS A 83 0.89 -14.34 -5.99
N ALA A 84 1.09 -13.06 -6.32
CA ALA A 84 0.03 -12.06 -6.25
C ALA A 84 -1.02 -12.28 -7.36
N HIS A 85 -2.30 -12.25 -7.00
CA HIS A 85 -3.40 -12.47 -7.95
C HIS A 85 -3.62 -11.29 -8.89
N ASN A 86 -3.26 -10.08 -8.45
CA ASN A 86 -3.40 -8.86 -9.23
C ASN A 86 -2.35 -7.80 -8.84
N PRO A 87 -2.15 -6.74 -9.67
CA PRO A 87 -1.16 -5.70 -9.41
C PRO A 87 -1.35 -4.93 -8.11
N ALA A 88 -2.59 -4.76 -7.63
CA ALA A 88 -2.88 -4.05 -6.38
C ALA A 88 -2.39 -4.84 -5.18
N GLN A 89 -2.62 -6.16 -5.16
CA GLN A 89 -2.11 -7.06 -4.13
C GLN A 89 -0.58 -7.12 -4.19
N ALA A 90 -0.01 -7.22 -5.39
CA ALA A 90 1.45 -7.20 -5.58
C ALA A 90 2.07 -5.91 -5.04
N LEU A 91 1.42 -4.76 -5.27
CA LEU A 91 1.90 -3.46 -4.77
C LEU A 91 1.91 -3.40 -3.24
N LEU A 92 0.85 -3.87 -2.57
CA LEU A 92 0.80 -3.89 -1.11
C LEU A 92 1.83 -4.84 -0.48
N GLN A 93 2.11 -5.97 -1.12
CA GLN A 93 3.15 -6.89 -0.66
C GLN A 93 4.55 -6.31 -0.90
N ALA A 94 4.82 -5.77 -2.09
CA ALA A 94 6.10 -5.14 -2.44
C ALA A 94 6.44 -3.96 -1.50
N LEU A 95 5.43 -3.27 -0.98
CA LEU A 95 5.57 -2.15 -0.06
C LEU A 95 6.29 -2.54 1.24
N LEU A 96 6.13 -3.77 1.71
CA LEU A 96 6.83 -4.25 2.91
C LEU A 96 8.33 -4.40 2.65
N HIS A 97 8.69 -4.92 1.46
CA HIS A 97 10.08 -5.02 1.02
C HIS A 97 10.70 -3.64 0.85
N LEU A 98 9.97 -2.71 0.24
CA LEU A 98 10.43 -1.32 0.09
C LEU A 98 10.62 -0.64 1.44
N LEU A 99 9.70 -0.82 2.40
CA LEU A 99 9.81 -0.25 3.73
C LEU A 99 10.97 -0.88 4.52
N ALA A 100 11.16 -2.20 4.42
CA ALA A 100 12.27 -2.90 5.05
C ALA A 100 13.62 -2.37 4.53
N TRP A 101 13.77 -2.22 3.22
CA TRP A 101 14.94 -1.57 2.62
C TRP A 101 15.08 -0.12 3.11
N ALA A 102 14.03 0.68 3.07
CA ALA A 102 14.08 2.09 3.45
C ALA A 102 14.53 2.29 4.91
N LYS A 103 14.15 1.39 5.82
CA LYS A 103 14.62 1.39 7.21
C LYS A 103 16.13 1.18 7.35
N THR A 104 16.79 0.54 6.39
CA THR A 104 18.25 0.41 6.37
C THR A 104 18.96 1.71 5.96
N GLN A 105 18.24 2.60 5.27
CA GLN A 105 18.79 3.86 4.73
C GLN A 105 18.47 5.06 5.62
N TRP A 106 17.29 5.06 6.28
CA TRP A 106 16.80 6.18 7.07
C TRP A 106 16.36 5.72 8.47
N ALA A 107 17.10 6.16 9.50
CA ALA A 107 16.84 5.80 10.89
C ALA A 107 15.49 6.32 11.41
N GLU A 108 14.98 7.41 10.83
CA GLU A 108 13.69 8.01 11.14
C GLU A 108 12.51 7.08 10.83
N LEU A 109 12.71 6.13 9.92
CA LEU A 109 11.71 5.12 9.57
C LEU A 109 11.73 3.92 10.52
N ALA A 110 12.65 3.83 11.49
CA ALA A 110 12.78 2.66 12.36
C ALA A 110 11.45 2.28 13.04
N GLY A 111 10.68 3.28 13.47
CA GLY A 111 9.38 3.12 14.12
C GLY A 111 8.22 2.79 13.18
N TYR A 112 8.37 2.91 11.86
CA TYR A 112 7.29 2.64 10.91
C TYR A 112 6.92 1.17 10.92
N GLY A 113 5.64 0.87 11.14
CA GLY A 113 5.15 -0.50 11.19
C GLY A 113 4.25 -0.86 10.02
N TRP A 114 3.52 -1.96 10.20
CA TRP A 114 2.43 -2.36 9.31
C TRP A 114 1.46 -1.20 9.07
N ASN A 115 1.09 -0.47 10.14
CA ASN A 115 0.10 0.62 10.10
C ASN A 115 0.59 1.89 9.39
N ASP A 116 1.88 2.02 9.12
CA ASP A 116 2.46 3.20 8.45
C ASP A 116 2.76 2.96 6.97
N ARG A 117 2.55 1.73 6.47
CA ARG A 117 3.04 1.33 5.16
C ARG A 117 2.45 2.19 4.03
N LEU A 118 1.14 2.48 4.02
CA LEU A 118 0.56 3.31 2.96
C LEU A 118 0.92 4.78 3.09
N ARG A 119 1.10 5.28 4.32
CA ARG A 119 1.66 6.60 4.55
C ARG A 119 3.06 6.71 3.95
N PHE A 120 3.90 5.70 4.19
CA PHE A 120 5.23 5.61 3.60
C PHE A 120 5.14 5.53 2.07
N LEU A 121 4.25 4.70 1.52
CA LEU A 121 4.06 4.59 0.07
C LEU A 121 3.74 5.94 -0.55
N TRP A 122 2.81 6.70 0.01
CA TRP A 122 2.49 8.04 -0.49
C TRP A 122 3.67 8.99 -0.46
N LEU A 123 4.37 9.09 0.68
CA LEU A 123 5.53 9.98 0.80
C LEU A 123 6.65 9.60 -0.19
N TRP A 124 6.90 8.30 -0.31
CA TRP A 124 7.87 7.78 -1.26
C TRP A 124 7.45 8.08 -2.71
N GLY A 125 6.19 7.85 -3.07
CA GLY A 125 5.69 8.08 -4.41
C GLY A 125 5.65 9.55 -4.80
N ASP A 126 5.32 10.44 -3.87
CA ASP A 126 5.37 11.89 -4.06
C ASP A 126 6.80 12.36 -4.37
N SER A 127 7.80 11.87 -3.63
CA SER A 127 9.23 12.16 -3.90
C SER A 127 9.71 11.68 -5.28
N ARG A 128 8.96 10.77 -5.91
CA ARG A 128 9.23 10.21 -7.25
C ARG A 128 8.33 10.77 -8.33
N GLY A 129 7.46 11.74 -8.02
CA GLY A 129 6.55 12.35 -8.98
C GLY A 129 5.45 11.39 -9.47
N LEU A 130 5.11 10.36 -8.71
CA LEU A 130 4.09 9.37 -9.09
C LEU A 130 2.65 9.90 -8.94
N GLY A 131 2.44 11.11 -8.40
CA GLY A 131 1.11 11.70 -8.27
C GLY A 131 0.23 10.99 -7.26
N ARG A 132 -1.09 10.97 -7.50
CA ARG A 132 -2.06 10.35 -6.58
C ARG A 132 -2.08 8.84 -6.72
N LEU A 133 -2.27 8.17 -5.57
CA LEU A 133 -2.47 6.73 -5.47
C LEU A 133 -3.97 6.35 -5.36
N VAL A 134 -4.77 7.20 -4.69
CA VAL A 134 -6.23 7.10 -4.53
C VAL A 134 -6.92 8.46 -4.65
#